data_AF-A0A2M7NYM5-F1
#
_entry.id   AF-A0A2M7NYM5-F1
#
_cell.length_a   1.000
_cell.length_b   1.000
_cell.length_c   1.000
_cell.angle_alpha   90.00
_cell.angle_beta   90.00
_cell.angle_gamma   90.00
#
_symmetry.space_group_name_H-M   'P 1'
#
loop_
_entity.id
_entity.type
_entity.pdbx_description
1 polymer ?
#
loop_
_entity_poly.entity_id
_entity_poly.type
_entity_poly.pdbx_seq_one_letter_code
_entity_poly.pdbx_strand_id
1 'polypeptide(L)'
;MSARAASGLRNWLDSFYEWQMDNLSREEFIHNLKTELSYDEIFVLTPKGDVKRLINGATALDFAYAVHSDIGDHFRGCLVNGVMQPMDYALKSGDRVEILTAKRARPSRDWLKIAKNPSARYKIRRRLRGGN
;
A
#
# COMPACT_ATOMS: atom_id res chain seq x y z
N MET A 1 -12.01 -10.44 -12.50
CA MET A 1 -11.10 -11.19 -11.60
C MET A 1 -10.68 -10.31 -10.42
N SER A 2 -11.23 -10.54 -9.22
CA SER A 2 -10.54 -10.30 -7.93
C SER A 2 -11.25 -11.04 -6.79
N ALA A 3 -11.63 -12.31 -7.03
CA ALA A 3 -12.32 -13.13 -6.03
C ALA A 3 -11.36 -13.84 -5.04
N ARG A 4 -10.06 -13.94 -5.34
CA ARG A 4 -9.12 -14.78 -4.58
C ARG A 4 -8.43 -14.10 -3.39
N ALA A 5 -8.19 -12.78 -3.43
CA ALA A 5 -7.59 -12.07 -2.29
C ALA A 5 -8.64 -11.73 -1.21
N ALA A 6 -9.88 -11.47 -1.62
CA ALA A 6 -11.02 -11.30 -0.71
C ALA A 6 -11.28 -12.60 0.06
N SER A 7 -11.19 -13.77 -0.58
CA SER A 7 -11.45 -15.06 0.07
C SER A 7 -10.47 -15.41 1.19
N GLY A 8 -9.17 -15.10 1.06
CA GLY A 8 -8.19 -15.44 2.11
C GLY A 8 -8.32 -14.61 3.38
N LEU A 9 -8.54 -13.29 3.22
CA LEU A 9 -8.83 -12.39 4.35
C LEU A 9 -10.21 -12.71 4.95
N ARG A 10 -11.21 -12.96 4.09
CA ARG A 10 -12.56 -13.32 4.50
C ARG A 10 -12.59 -14.63 5.28
N ASN A 11 -11.84 -15.66 4.87
CA ASN A 11 -11.80 -16.92 5.60
C ASN A 11 -11.13 -16.78 6.97
N TRP A 12 -10.04 -16.00 7.08
CA TRP A 12 -9.41 -15.70 8.37
C TRP A 12 -10.31 -14.84 9.28
N LEU A 13 -11.03 -13.87 8.70
CA LEU A 13 -12.02 -13.04 9.40
C LEU A 13 -13.24 -13.85 9.84
N ASP A 14 -13.70 -14.80 9.02
CA ASP A 14 -14.83 -15.68 9.32
C ASP A 14 -14.49 -16.63 10.49
N SER A 15 -13.25 -17.14 10.54
CA SER A 15 -12.77 -17.96 11.67
C SER A 15 -12.58 -17.15 12.97
N PHE A 16 -12.34 -15.84 12.88
CA PHE A 16 -12.29 -14.95 14.05
C PHE A 16 -13.70 -14.57 14.54
N TYR A 17 -14.67 -14.47 13.61
CA TYR A 17 -16.07 -14.17 13.87
C TYR A 17 -16.79 -15.27 14.67
N GLU A 18 -16.47 -16.55 14.44
CA GLU A 18 -17.06 -17.67 15.20
C GLU A 18 -16.69 -17.66 16.70
N TRP A 19 -15.63 -16.94 17.10
CA TRP A 19 -15.14 -16.93 18.49
C TRP A 19 -15.68 -15.78 19.35
N GLN A 20 -16.32 -14.77 18.74
CA GLN A 20 -16.82 -13.57 19.42
C GLN A 20 -18.23 -13.26 18.93
N MET A 21 -19.26 -13.85 19.53
CA MET A 21 -20.63 -13.41 19.31
C MET A 21 -21.32 -13.15 20.64
N ASP A 22 -21.63 -11.86 20.84
CA ASP A 22 -22.94 -11.43 21.31
C ASP A 22 -23.33 -10.16 20.50
N ASN A 23 -24.36 -10.29 19.64
CA ASN A 23 -25.26 -9.22 19.16
C ASN A 23 -24.93 -8.31 17.94
N LEU A 24 -23.97 -8.59 17.05
CA LEU A 24 -23.82 -7.81 15.79
C LEU A 24 -23.94 -8.67 14.53
N SER A 25 -24.59 -8.16 13.48
CA SER A 25 -24.60 -8.81 12.16
C SER A 25 -23.23 -8.74 11.49
N ARG A 26 -22.92 -9.68 10.59
CA ARG A 26 -21.63 -9.76 9.89
C ARG A 26 -21.35 -8.48 9.11
N GLU A 27 -22.38 -7.94 8.48
CA GLU A 27 -22.34 -6.72 7.69
C GLU A 27 -22.02 -5.50 8.57
N GLU A 28 -22.63 -5.40 9.76
CA GLU A 28 -22.35 -4.36 10.75
C GLU A 28 -20.95 -4.48 11.33
N PHE A 29 -20.45 -5.68 11.61
CA PHE A 29 -19.07 -5.88 12.06
C PHE A 29 -18.06 -5.42 11.01
N ILE A 30 -18.26 -5.81 9.74
CA ILE A 30 -17.37 -5.37 8.64
C ILE A 30 -17.47 -3.86 8.42
N HIS A 31 -18.66 -3.28 8.60
CA HIS A 31 -18.85 -1.83 8.52
C HIS A 31 -18.10 -1.12 9.67
N ASN A 32 -18.30 -1.55 10.91
CA ASN A 32 -17.67 -0.98 12.10
C ASN A 32 -16.15 -1.14 12.05
N LEU A 33 -15.65 -2.29 11.62
CA LEU A 33 -14.22 -2.52 11.41
C LEU A 33 -13.66 -1.61 10.32
N LYS A 34 -14.37 -1.39 9.21
CA LYS A 34 -13.94 -0.42 8.18
C LYS A 34 -13.92 1.01 8.71
N THR A 35 -14.85 1.34 9.60
CA THR A 35 -14.93 2.66 10.26
C THR A 35 -13.79 2.85 11.27
N GLU A 36 -13.48 1.85 12.09
CA GLU A 36 -12.33 1.86 13.00
C GLU A 36 -10.99 1.81 12.26
N LEU A 37 -10.93 1.09 11.13
CA LEU A 37 -9.78 1.08 10.22
C LEU A 37 -9.80 2.25 9.24
N SER A 38 -10.56 3.33 9.50
CA SER A 38 -10.47 4.55 8.71
C SER A 38 -9.09 5.18 8.96
N TYR A 39 -8.14 4.81 8.12
CA TYR A 39 -6.82 5.44 8.11
C TYR A 39 -7.01 6.89 7.68
N ASP A 40 -6.42 7.83 8.41
CA ASP A 40 -6.22 9.18 7.90
C ASP A 40 -5.65 9.11 6.49
N GLU A 41 -6.17 9.90 5.57
CA GLU A 41 -5.74 9.88 4.17
C GLU A 41 -4.83 11.09 3.88
N ILE A 42 -3.83 10.87 3.03
CA ILE A 42 -2.96 11.92 2.52
C ILE A 42 -3.10 12.01 1.00
N PHE A 43 -2.93 13.22 0.48
CA PHE A 43 -3.01 13.52 -0.95
C PHE A 43 -1.64 13.94 -1.45
N VAL A 44 -1.03 13.13 -2.31
CA VAL A 44 0.34 13.31 -2.80
C VAL A 44 0.31 13.60 -4.30
N LEU A 45 1.13 14.54 -4.74
CA LEU A 45 1.17 15.02 -6.12
C LEU A 45 2.24 14.30 -6.94
N THR A 46 1.91 13.93 -8.17
CA THR A 46 2.92 13.55 -9.18
C THR A 46 3.64 14.81 -9.69
N PRO A 47 4.79 14.69 -10.38
CA PRO A 47 5.46 15.84 -10.98
C PRO A 47 4.59 16.58 -12.00
N LYS A 48 3.62 15.87 -12.62
CA LYS A 48 2.65 16.41 -13.57
C LYS A 48 1.43 17.07 -12.92
N GLY A 49 1.32 17.02 -11.59
CA GLY A 49 0.20 17.60 -10.84
C GLY A 49 -0.98 16.67 -10.59
N ASP A 50 -0.90 15.39 -10.99
CA ASP A 50 -1.95 14.42 -10.66
C ASP A 50 -1.94 14.13 -9.15
N VAL A 51 -3.13 14.00 -8.56
CA VAL A 51 -3.25 13.67 -7.14
C VAL A 51 -3.42 12.17 -6.94
N LYS A 52 -2.62 11.58 -6.04
CA LYS A 52 -2.80 10.21 -5.56
C LYS A 52 -3.17 10.23 -4.09
N ARG A 53 -4.21 9.47 -3.77
CA ARG A 53 -4.70 9.26 -2.40
C ARG A 53 -4.00 8.05 -1.79
N LEU A 54 -3.41 8.22 -0.62
CA LEU A 54 -2.73 7.17 0.13
C LEU A 54 -3.18 7.17 1.59
N ILE A 55 -2.92 6.07 2.30
CA ILE A 55 -3.04 6.05 3.75
C ILE A 55 -1.94 6.92 4.38
N ASN A 56 -2.23 7.54 5.53
CA ASN A 56 -1.25 8.23 6.35
C ASN A 56 -0.12 7.25 6.73
N GLY A 57 1.12 7.76 6.76
CA GLY A 57 2.33 6.96 6.95
C GLY A 57 2.79 6.18 5.71
N ALA A 58 2.12 6.33 4.56
CA ALA A 58 2.60 5.74 3.31
C ALA A 58 3.98 6.29 2.90
N THR A 59 4.78 5.43 2.27
CA THR A 59 6.13 5.78 1.78
C THR A 59 6.14 6.08 0.29
N ALA A 60 7.28 6.57 -0.22
CA ALA A 60 7.46 6.74 -1.66
C ALA A 60 7.34 5.43 -2.46
N LEU A 61 7.66 4.28 -1.85
CA LEU A 61 7.45 2.98 -2.49
C LEU A 61 5.95 2.66 -2.64
N ASP A 62 5.14 3.02 -1.64
CA ASP A 62 3.68 2.89 -1.72
C ASP A 62 3.11 3.79 -2.82
N PHE A 63 3.59 5.04 -2.90
CA PHE A 63 3.23 5.97 -3.98
C PHE A 63 3.63 5.43 -5.35
N ALA A 64 4.84 4.88 -5.51
CA ALA A 64 5.30 4.28 -6.76
C ALA A 64 4.33 3.19 -7.25
N TYR A 65 3.90 2.29 -6.37
CA TYR A 65 2.92 1.24 -6.69
C TYR A 65 1.48 1.74 -6.91
N ALA A 66 1.14 2.92 -6.39
CA ALA A 66 -0.12 3.61 -6.65
C ALA A 66 -0.12 4.37 -7.98
N VAL A 67 1.05 4.84 -8.44
CA VAL A 67 1.21 5.40 -9.79
C VAL A 67 1.16 4.29 -10.83
N HIS A 68 2.06 3.30 -10.76
CA HIS A 68 2.07 2.16 -11.67
C HIS A 68 2.89 1.00 -11.12
N SER A 69 2.47 -0.24 -11.37
CA SER A 69 3.21 -1.43 -10.91
C SER A 69 4.63 -1.52 -11.45
N ASP A 70 4.86 -1.13 -12.70
CA ASP A 70 6.21 -1.13 -13.31
C ASP A 70 7.16 -0.11 -12.65
N ILE A 71 6.64 1.05 -12.25
CA ILE A 71 7.41 2.06 -11.52
C ILE A 71 7.75 1.54 -10.13
N GLY A 72 6.78 0.93 -9.43
CA GLY A 72 7.01 0.28 -8.15
C GLY A 72 8.03 -0.86 -8.25
N ASP A 73 7.92 -1.73 -9.27
CA ASP A 73 8.82 -2.88 -9.46
C ASP A 73 10.27 -2.45 -9.76
N HIS A 74 10.46 -1.27 -10.35
CA HIS A 74 11.77 -0.68 -10.66
C HIS A 74 12.17 0.44 -9.70
N PHE A 75 11.53 0.57 -8.54
CA PHE A 75 11.82 1.62 -7.56
C PHE A 75 13.29 1.60 -7.11
N ARG A 76 13.93 2.76 -7.12
CA ARG A 76 15.30 2.96 -6.61
C ARG A 76 15.38 4.02 -5.52
N GLY A 77 14.48 4.98 -5.51
CA GLY A 77 14.47 6.09 -4.56
C GLY A 77 13.45 7.14 -4.96
N CYS A 78 13.49 8.29 -4.30
CA CYS A 78 12.56 9.37 -4.57
C CYS A 78 13.14 10.75 -4.24
N LEU A 79 12.62 11.75 -4.93
CA LEU A 79 12.72 13.14 -4.51
C LEU A 79 11.35 13.57 -3.98
N VAL A 80 11.32 14.19 -2.82
CA VAL A 80 10.12 14.80 -2.25
C VAL A 80 10.35 16.31 -2.23
N ASN A 81 9.48 17.05 -2.93
CA ASN A 81 9.61 18.49 -3.11
C ASN A 81 11.00 18.90 -3.66
N GLY A 82 11.57 18.08 -4.54
CA GLY A 82 12.88 18.31 -5.17
C GLY A 82 14.09 17.85 -4.35
N VAL A 83 13.89 17.31 -3.14
CA VAL A 83 14.99 16.88 -2.24
C VAL A 83 14.99 15.37 -2.07
N MET A 84 16.17 14.73 -2.12
CA MET A 84 16.32 13.30 -1.87
C MET A 84 15.92 12.98 -0.43
N GLN A 85 14.98 12.05 -0.27
CA GLN A 85 14.54 11.57 1.04
C GLN A 85 14.95 10.11 1.27
N PRO A 86 15.11 9.67 2.53
CA PRO A 86 15.22 8.26 2.88
C PRO A 86 14.04 7.44 2.33
N MET A 87 14.27 6.16 2.02
CA MET A 87 13.24 5.30 1.42
C MET A 87 12.03 5.07 2.33
N ASP A 88 12.22 5.16 3.65
CA ASP A 88 11.22 4.99 4.69
C ASP A 88 10.59 6.32 5.16
N TYR A 89 10.92 7.44 4.50
CA TYR A 89 10.23 8.71 4.73
C TYR A 89 8.72 8.54 4.55
N ALA A 90 7.98 8.94 5.59
CA ALA A 90 6.52 8.96 5.58
C ALA A 90 6.04 10.22 4.85
N LEU A 91 5.34 10.02 3.73
CA LEU A 91 4.78 11.09 2.91
C LEU A 91 3.72 11.87 3.68
N LYS A 92 3.61 13.16 3.37
CA LYS A 92 2.61 14.07 3.93
C LYS A 92 1.67 14.55 2.84
N SER A 93 0.48 14.99 3.24
CA SER A 93 -0.46 15.61 2.31
C SER A 93 0.14 16.89 1.72
N GLY A 94 0.03 17.07 0.40
CA GLY A 94 0.63 18.17 -0.34
C GLY A 94 2.05 17.92 -0.86
N ASP A 95 2.72 16.83 -0.46
CA ASP A 95 4.04 16.49 -0.99
C ASP A 95 3.98 16.23 -2.50
N ARG A 96 4.93 16.78 -3.25
CA ARG A 96 5.19 16.42 -4.64
C ARG A 96 6.30 15.39 -4.70
N VAL A 97 5.99 14.21 -5.24
CA VAL A 97 6.90 13.07 -5.23
C VAL A 97 7.33 12.72 -6.65
N GLU A 98 8.64 12.70 -6.87
CA GLU A 98 9.26 12.14 -8.07
C GLU A 98 9.90 10.80 -7.73
N ILE A 99 9.51 9.75 -8.47
CA ILE A 99 10.05 8.41 -8.27
C ILE A 99 11.23 8.19 -9.20
N LEU A 100 12.36 7.81 -8.61
CA LEU A 100 13.56 7.41 -9.33
C LEU A 100 13.50 5.90 -9.57
N THR A 101 13.61 5.49 -10.83
CA THR A 101 13.59 4.08 -11.22
C THR A 101 14.95 3.60 -11.73
N ALA A 102 15.18 2.29 -11.69
CA ALA A 102 16.35 1.67 -12.31
C ALA A 102 16.01 0.35 -12.98
N LYS A 103 16.53 0.13 -14.19
CA LYS A 103 16.25 -1.07 -15.01
C LYS A 103 16.52 -2.41 -14.30
N ARG A 104 17.51 -2.44 -13.40
CA ARG A 104 17.90 -3.64 -12.63
C ARG A 104 17.23 -3.73 -11.25
N ALA A 105 16.53 -2.68 -10.82
CA ALA A 105 15.81 -2.73 -9.56
C ALA A 105 14.66 -3.74 -9.67
N ARG A 106 14.50 -4.55 -8.64
CA ARG A 106 13.48 -5.59 -8.54
C ARG A 106 12.94 -5.61 -7.11
N PRO A 107 11.67 -6.02 -6.91
CA PRO A 107 11.13 -6.17 -5.58
C PRO A 107 11.98 -7.11 -4.72
N SER A 108 12.29 -6.67 -3.49
CA SER A 108 13.08 -7.42 -2.51
C SER A 108 12.28 -7.65 -1.24
N ARG A 109 12.77 -8.52 -0.34
CA ARG A 109 12.15 -8.71 0.97
C ARG A 109 12.23 -7.46 1.84
N ASP A 110 13.28 -6.66 1.73
CA ASP A 110 13.44 -5.43 2.53
C ASP A 110 12.42 -4.36 2.19
N TRP A 111 11.90 -4.34 0.95
CA TRP A 111 10.81 -3.46 0.57
C TRP A 111 9.53 -3.71 1.37
N LEU A 112 9.34 -4.93 1.92
CA LEU A 112 8.24 -5.23 2.85
C LEU A 112 8.45 -4.64 4.25
N LYS A 113 9.60 -4.05 4.58
CA LYS A 113 9.77 -3.28 5.82
C LYS A 113 9.34 -1.82 5.61
N ILE A 114 9.51 -1.33 4.38
CA ILE A 114 9.29 0.05 3.97
C ILE A 114 7.83 0.28 3.55
N ALA A 115 7.31 -0.55 2.63
CA ALA A 115 5.94 -0.43 2.13
C ALA A 115 4.91 -0.62 3.26
N LYS A 116 4.09 0.41 3.51
CA LYS A 116 3.04 0.39 4.52
C LYS A 116 1.68 0.02 3.93
N ASN A 117 1.41 0.39 2.68
CA ASN A 117 0.13 0.17 2.05
C ASN A 117 -0.10 -1.33 1.74
N PRO A 118 -1.22 -1.94 2.19
CA PRO A 118 -1.50 -3.35 1.93
C PRO A 118 -1.43 -3.75 0.45
N SER A 119 -1.86 -2.87 -0.45
CA SER A 119 -1.86 -3.12 -1.89
C SER A 119 -0.45 -3.21 -2.48
N ALA A 120 0.46 -2.32 -2.07
CA ALA A 120 1.87 -2.35 -2.46
C ALA A 120 2.55 -3.62 -1.94
N ARG A 121 2.37 -3.92 -0.65
CA ARG A 121 2.88 -5.15 -0.01
C ARG A 121 2.39 -6.41 -0.72
N TYR A 122 1.13 -6.46 -1.13
CA TYR A 122 0.57 -7.58 -1.90
C TYR A 122 1.27 -7.74 -3.26
N LYS A 123 1.45 -6.64 -4.02
CA LYS A 123 2.15 -6.65 -5.32
C LYS A 123 3.61 -7.11 -5.17
N ILE A 124 4.33 -6.60 -4.17
CA ILE A 124 5.70 -7.01 -3.84
C ILE A 124 5.75 -8.52 -3.54
N ARG A 125 4.91 -9.03 -2.63
CA ARG A 125 4.84 -10.46 -2.30
C ARG A 125 4.49 -11.33 -3.50
N ARG A 126 3.65 -10.84 -4.43
CA ARG A 126 3.32 -11.57 -5.65
C ARG A 126 4.55 -11.69 -6.55
N ARG A 127 5.32 -10.61 -6.71
CA ARG A 127 6.58 -10.62 -7.49
C ARG A 127 7.64 -11.52 -6.88
N LEU A 128 7.77 -11.53 -5.56
CA LEU A 128 8.70 -12.42 -4.85
C LEU A 128 8.34 -13.92 -4.98
N ARG A 129 7.07 -14.25 -5.20
CA ARG A 129 6.60 -15.64 -5.38
C ARG A 129 6.61 -16.12 -6.83
N GLY A 130 6.54 -15.21 -7.79
CA GLY A 130 6.51 -15.50 -9.23
C GLY A 130 7.88 -15.44 -9.90
N GLY A 131 8.98 -15.46 -9.13
CA GLY A 131 10.33 -15.55 -9.67
C GLY A 131 10.66 -17.00 -10.03
N ASN A 132 10.21 -17.41 -11.21
CA ASN A 132 10.74 -18.52 -12.00
C ASN A 132 11.09 -17.95 -13.38
#